data_AF-A0AAW4P8F3-F1
#
_entry.id   AF-A0AAW4P8F3-F1
#
_cell.length_a   1.000
_cell.length_b   1.000
_cell.length_c   1.000
_cell.angle_alpha   90.00
_cell.angle_beta   90.00
_cell.angle_gamma   90.00
#
_symmetry.space_group_name_H-M   'P 1'
#
loop_
_entity.id
_entity.type
_entity.pdbx_description
1 polymer ?
#
loop_
_entity_poly.entity_id
_entity_poly.type
_entity_poly.pdbx_seq_one_letter_code
_entity_poly.pdbx_strand_id
1 'polypeptide(L)'
;MSQERTEGDLRNTGLSLKHDREWDYEIDRIVEAVEERDAETVGLQFPEGLKRRGPAVTDDLRETLPDDVQVMMSGQPCYGACDLDTYMMRRTDVFVHFGHSPMKESDKIIYVPLFSNVDVFPMMERATEEKLASPDEDPDVGLVTTAQHMNKFDEMRSWLEERGYEVHVRKGDDRLTHEGQVLGCNYASADVDADQILYVGGGKFHPLGLAMEHPEKKVVIADPVNNALTIADTEQFMKQRYASVHKAMDAEQWGVIFCTKIGQGRWEKAQEIVENNDDAYLITMDEVTPDRLTNFGMDAYVNTGCPRITTDDGPQFKKPMLTPGEYEIAIGEKPLDSLEFDTFHGTW
;
A
#
# COMPACT_ATOMS: atom_id res chain seq x y z
N MET A 1 28.27 24.13 -6.49
CA MET A 1 27.03 24.82 -6.89
C MET A 1 25.89 23.86 -6.57
N SER A 2 24.96 24.33 -5.74
CA SER A 2 23.77 23.67 -5.17
C SER A 2 23.83 22.16 -4.94
N GLN A 3 24.25 21.73 -3.75
CA GLN A 3 23.70 20.49 -3.18
C GLN A 3 22.27 20.82 -2.76
N GLU A 4 21.30 20.58 -3.64
CA GLU A 4 19.90 20.63 -3.24
C GLU A 4 19.69 19.59 -2.13
N ARG A 5 19.34 20.10 -0.96
CA ARG A 5 19.12 19.35 0.26
C ARG A 5 17.71 18.80 0.21
N THR A 6 17.53 17.50 0.45
CA THR A 6 16.22 16.87 0.52
C THR A 6 15.53 17.24 1.83
N GLU A 7 14.21 17.43 1.78
CA GLU A 7 13.34 17.34 2.96
C GLU A 7 13.65 16.01 3.68
N GLY A 8 13.94 16.06 4.99
CA GLY A 8 14.34 14.87 5.77
C GLY A 8 15.86 14.68 6.02
N ASP A 9 16.72 15.64 5.70
CA ASP A 9 18.15 15.57 6.08
C ASP A 9 18.35 15.86 7.59
N LEU A 10 18.43 14.80 8.40
CA LEU A 10 18.51 14.88 9.86
C LEU A 10 19.92 15.20 10.41
N ARG A 11 20.96 15.24 9.57
CA ARG A 11 22.38 15.29 9.99
C ARG A 11 22.77 16.50 10.86
N ASN A 12 21.97 17.57 10.86
CA ASN A 12 22.23 18.79 11.64
C ASN A 12 21.08 19.19 12.58
N THR A 13 20.07 18.33 12.76
CA THR A 13 18.91 18.61 13.63
C THR A 13 19.13 18.18 15.08
N GLY A 14 20.21 17.43 15.36
CA GLY A 14 20.39 16.74 16.64
C GLY A 14 19.54 15.46 16.78
N LEU A 15 18.73 15.14 15.76
CA LEU A 15 17.94 13.91 15.68
C LEU A 15 18.77 12.86 14.92
N SER A 16 19.40 11.94 15.64
CA SER A 16 19.86 10.70 15.04
C SER A 16 18.66 9.76 14.88
N LEU A 17 18.64 8.91 13.86
CA LEU A 17 17.83 7.69 13.93
C LEU A 17 18.25 6.96 15.21
N LYS A 18 17.39 6.98 16.24
CA LYS A 18 17.72 6.50 17.58
C LYS A 18 17.62 4.98 17.72
N HIS A 19 17.25 4.26 16.68
CA HIS A 19 16.94 2.83 16.76
C HIS A 19 17.54 2.06 15.59
N ASP A 20 18.30 1.02 15.90
CA ASP A 20 18.48 -0.09 14.97
C ASP A 20 17.09 -0.67 14.68
N ARG A 21 16.76 -0.89 13.40
CA ARG A 21 15.49 -1.50 13.03
C ARG A 21 15.55 -2.99 13.35
N GLU A 22 14.79 -3.39 14.35
CA GLU A 22 14.60 -4.78 14.74
C GLU A 22 13.22 -5.22 14.27
N TRP A 23 13.17 -6.41 13.69
CA TRP A 23 11.94 -7.03 13.23
C TRP A 23 11.80 -8.36 13.95
N ASP A 24 10.65 -8.61 14.56
CA ASP A 24 10.30 -9.93 15.09
C ASP A 24 9.74 -10.78 13.95
N TYR A 25 10.52 -11.77 13.48
CA TYR A 25 10.12 -12.67 12.41
C TYR A 25 9.23 -13.84 12.90
N GLU A 26 8.89 -13.88 14.19
CA GLU A 26 8.03 -14.90 14.80
C GLU A 26 8.51 -16.34 14.52
N ILE A 27 9.83 -16.58 14.63
CA ILE A 27 10.47 -17.87 14.33
C ILE A 27 9.80 -19.01 15.09
N ASP A 28 9.57 -18.84 16.39
CA ASP A 28 8.94 -19.86 17.24
C ASP A 28 7.55 -20.26 16.73
N ARG A 29 6.73 -19.27 16.31
CA ARG A 29 5.39 -19.53 15.75
C ARG A 29 5.46 -20.29 14.42
N ILE A 30 6.48 -20.01 13.60
CA ILE A 30 6.69 -20.74 12.35
C ILE A 30 7.08 -22.20 12.65
N VAL A 31 7.96 -22.42 13.63
CA VAL A 31 8.38 -23.76 14.07
C VAL A 31 7.20 -24.55 14.64
N GLU A 32 6.41 -23.96 15.55
CA GLU A 32 5.19 -24.58 16.09
C GLU A 32 4.24 -24.99 14.97
N ALA A 33 4.03 -24.12 13.97
CA ALA A 33 3.17 -24.45 12.85
C ALA A 33 3.73 -25.55 11.95
N VAL A 34 5.05 -25.71 11.86
CA VAL A 34 5.68 -26.84 11.14
C VAL A 34 5.42 -28.14 11.90
N GLU A 35 5.60 -28.14 13.22
CA GLU A 35 5.36 -29.30 14.08
C GLU A 35 3.88 -29.73 14.08
N GLU A 36 2.96 -28.78 14.29
CA GLU A 36 1.51 -29.05 14.34
C GLU A 36 0.95 -29.63 13.03
N ARG A 37 1.61 -29.34 11.91
CA ARG A 37 1.14 -29.71 10.56
C ARG A 37 1.90 -30.88 9.96
N ASP A 38 2.85 -31.46 10.70
CA ASP A 38 3.80 -32.46 10.17
C ASP A 38 4.41 -31.99 8.82
N ALA A 39 4.80 -30.72 8.74
CA ALA A 39 5.18 -30.08 7.49
C ALA A 39 6.62 -30.43 7.07
N GLU A 40 6.80 -30.77 5.78
CA GLU A 40 8.12 -31.08 5.21
C GLU A 40 8.72 -29.87 4.48
N THR A 41 7.90 -28.86 4.16
CA THR A 41 8.30 -27.73 3.31
C THR A 41 7.78 -26.39 3.82
N VAL A 42 8.68 -25.40 3.90
CA VAL A 42 8.39 -24.02 4.31
C VAL A 42 8.77 -23.06 3.18
N GLY A 43 7.84 -22.20 2.76
CA GLY A 43 8.07 -21.12 1.80
C GLY A 43 8.07 -19.77 2.46
N LEU A 44 9.05 -18.93 2.16
CA LEU A 44 9.20 -17.59 2.73
C LEU A 44 9.03 -16.52 1.64
N GLN A 45 8.07 -15.63 1.80
CA GLN A 45 7.88 -14.48 0.92
C GLN A 45 8.13 -13.17 1.66
N PHE A 46 9.12 -12.41 1.18
CA PHE A 46 9.51 -11.12 1.72
C PHE A 46 9.19 -9.97 0.75
N PRO A 47 8.74 -8.81 1.26
CA PRO A 47 8.71 -7.58 0.48
C PRO A 47 10.13 -7.12 0.13
N GLU A 48 10.24 -6.30 -0.92
CA GLU A 48 11.52 -5.85 -1.47
C GLU A 48 12.49 -5.28 -0.42
N GLY A 49 11.97 -4.47 0.51
CA GLY A 49 12.77 -3.85 1.57
C GLY A 49 13.42 -4.85 2.54
N LEU A 50 12.95 -6.10 2.58
CA LEU A 50 13.37 -7.13 3.53
C LEU A 50 14.03 -8.35 2.87
N LYS A 51 14.02 -8.48 1.54
CA LYS A 51 14.66 -9.62 0.84
C LYS A 51 16.13 -9.81 1.21
N ARG A 52 16.86 -8.73 1.52
CA ARG A 52 18.27 -8.81 1.98
C ARG A 52 18.44 -9.52 3.33
N ARG A 53 17.39 -9.59 4.15
CA ARG A 53 17.37 -10.32 5.42
C ARG A 53 16.98 -11.79 5.26
N GLY A 54 16.37 -12.15 4.12
CA GLY A 54 15.88 -13.49 3.85
C GLY A 54 16.87 -14.62 4.13
N PRO A 55 18.15 -14.53 3.71
CA PRO A 55 19.15 -15.56 4.03
C PRO A 55 19.34 -15.78 5.53
N ALA A 56 19.44 -14.71 6.33
CA ALA A 56 19.61 -14.83 7.78
C ALA A 56 18.38 -15.48 8.44
N VAL A 57 17.18 -15.04 8.08
CA VAL A 57 15.92 -15.65 8.58
C VAL A 57 15.81 -17.13 8.19
N THR A 58 16.29 -17.48 7.00
CA THR A 58 16.33 -18.88 6.54
C THR A 58 17.30 -19.71 7.37
N ASP A 59 18.46 -19.17 7.69
CA ASP A 59 19.46 -19.85 8.52
C ASP A 59 18.96 -20.01 9.96
N ASP A 60 18.35 -18.98 10.56
CA ASP A 60 17.74 -19.05 11.90
C ASP A 60 16.64 -20.15 11.97
N LEU A 61 15.80 -20.26 10.93
CA LEU A 61 14.80 -21.33 10.84
C LEU A 61 15.46 -22.71 10.73
N ARG A 62 16.51 -22.86 9.93
CA ARG A 62 17.22 -24.15 9.75
C ARG A 62 17.93 -24.62 11.01
N GLU A 63 18.37 -23.70 11.86
CA GLU A 63 18.97 -24.05 13.15
C GLU A 63 17.95 -24.64 14.14
N THR A 64 16.67 -24.32 13.96
CA THR A 64 15.59 -24.69 14.89
C THR A 64 14.72 -25.84 14.37
N LEU A 65 14.49 -25.90 13.06
CA LEU A 65 13.66 -26.91 12.41
C LEU A 65 14.37 -28.27 12.30
N PRO A 66 13.62 -29.38 12.15
CA PRO A 66 14.20 -30.68 11.80
C PRO A 66 15.02 -30.62 10.49
N ASP A 67 16.12 -31.39 10.44
CA ASP A 67 17.08 -31.39 9.32
C ASP A 67 16.47 -31.73 7.95
N ASP A 68 15.35 -32.44 7.93
CA ASP A 68 14.62 -32.88 6.74
C ASP A 68 13.60 -31.86 6.23
N VAL A 69 13.32 -30.79 6.97
CA VAL A 69 12.41 -29.73 6.54
C VAL A 69 13.10 -28.80 5.53
N GLN A 70 12.53 -28.69 4.33
CA GLN A 70 13.06 -27.83 3.28
C GLN A 70 12.51 -26.40 3.38
N VAL A 71 13.41 -25.44 3.61
CA VAL A 71 13.08 -24.00 3.57
C VAL A 71 13.44 -23.39 2.21
N MET A 72 12.47 -22.70 1.60
CA MET A 72 12.57 -22.03 0.29
C MET A 72 12.23 -20.54 0.42
N MET A 73 12.87 -19.68 -0.38
CA MET A 73 12.55 -18.25 -0.46
C MET A 73 11.97 -17.88 -1.82
N SER A 74 10.91 -17.07 -1.85
CA SER A 74 10.36 -16.53 -3.08
C SER A 74 11.29 -15.49 -3.71
N GLY A 75 11.66 -15.76 -4.96
CA GLY A 75 12.39 -14.85 -5.82
C GLY A 75 11.52 -13.86 -6.59
N GLN A 76 10.18 -13.94 -6.44
CA GLN A 76 9.27 -12.98 -7.08
C GLN A 76 9.27 -11.64 -6.33
N PRO A 77 8.94 -10.54 -7.01
CA PRO A 77 8.53 -9.31 -6.34
C PRO A 77 7.39 -9.58 -5.34
N CYS A 78 7.27 -8.71 -4.34
CA CYS A 78 6.18 -8.77 -3.37
C CYS A 78 5.83 -7.36 -2.90
N TYR A 79 4.68 -6.87 -3.36
CA TYR A 79 4.21 -5.51 -3.08
C TYR A 79 3.20 -5.43 -1.92
N GLY A 80 2.64 -6.56 -1.49
CA GLY A 80 1.57 -6.60 -0.51
C GLY A 80 0.98 -8.00 -0.33
N ALA A 81 0.03 -8.14 0.59
CA ALA A 81 -0.77 -9.36 0.75
C ALA A 81 -1.68 -9.66 -0.47
N CYS A 82 -1.82 -8.71 -1.41
CA CYS A 82 -2.46 -8.88 -2.71
C CYS A 82 -1.59 -9.61 -3.74
N ASP A 83 -0.34 -9.90 -3.40
CA ASP A 83 0.68 -10.46 -4.30
C ASP A 83 1.35 -11.69 -3.67
N LEU A 84 0.55 -12.65 -3.24
CA LEU A 84 1.07 -13.90 -2.70
C LEU A 84 1.68 -14.74 -3.83
N ASP A 85 2.89 -15.29 -3.62
CA ASP A 85 3.51 -16.23 -4.55
C ASP A 85 2.74 -17.57 -4.53
N THR A 86 1.66 -17.62 -5.31
CA THR A 86 0.77 -18.77 -5.35
C THR A 86 1.42 -20.03 -5.91
N TYR A 87 2.47 -19.89 -6.74
CA TYR A 87 3.24 -21.03 -7.26
C TYR A 87 4.08 -21.69 -6.18
N MET A 88 4.73 -20.88 -5.34
CA MET A 88 5.46 -21.36 -4.17
C MET A 88 4.52 -21.89 -3.10
N MET A 89 3.47 -21.15 -2.76
CA MET A 89 2.47 -21.53 -1.76
C MET A 89 1.84 -22.91 -2.03
N ARG A 90 1.66 -23.29 -3.31
CA ARG A 90 1.16 -24.62 -3.70
C ARG A 90 2.16 -25.76 -3.49
N ARG A 91 3.45 -25.45 -3.37
CA ARG A 91 4.57 -26.40 -3.20
C ARG A 91 5.08 -26.46 -1.76
N THR A 92 4.44 -25.73 -0.86
CA THR A 92 4.82 -25.63 0.54
C THR A 92 3.66 -26.07 1.43
N ASP A 93 3.99 -26.70 2.55
CA ASP A 93 3.03 -27.06 3.60
C ASP A 93 2.74 -25.85 4.49
N VAL A 94 3.78 -25.05 4.76
CA VAL A 94 3.70 -23.76 5.45
C VAL A 94 4.22 -22.65 4.53
N PHE A 95 3.41 -21.62 4.29
CA PHE A 95 3.79 -20.44 3.52
C PHE A 95 3.79 -19.21 4.43
N VAL A 96 4.96 -18.64 4.68
CA VAL A 96 5.14 -17.47 5.54
C VAL A 96 5.22 -16.21 4.69
N HIS A 97 4.31 -15.27 4.90
CA HIS A 97 4.26 -13.99 4.23
C HIS A 97 4.60 -12.86 5.22
N PHE A 98 5.69 -12.16 4.97
CA PHE A 98 6.22 -11.14 5.86
C PHE A 98 5.76 -9.73 5.49
N GLY A 99 5.60 -8.86 6.49
CA GLY A 99 5.48 -7.40 6.34
C GLY A 99 4.08 -6.86 6.04
N HIS A 100 3.07 -7.73 5.88
CA HIS A 100 1.71 -7.32 5.56
C HIS A 100 0.69 -8.06 6.40
N SER A 101 -0.44 -7.39 6.68
CA SER A 101 -1.59 -8.01 7.33
C SER A 101 -2.35 -8.94 6.37
N PRO A 102 -3.11 -9.93 6.88
CA PRO A 102 -3.89 -10.84 6.05
C PRO A 102 -4.90 -10.13 5.14
N MET A 103 -4.96 -10.57 3.88
CA MET A 103 -6.06 -10.29 2.95
C MET A 103 -6.80 -11.55 2.51
N LYS A 104 -6.25 -12.72 2.82
CA LYS A 104 -6.83 -14.02 2.50
C LYS A 104 -6.55 -14.97 3.64
N GLU A 105 -7.62 -15.56 4.18
CA GLU A 105 -7.50 -16.61 5.19
C GLU A 105 -7.25 -17.96 4.51
N SER A 106 -6.26 -18.68 5.02
CA SER A 106 -5.90 -20.02 4.57
C SER A 106 -5.02 -20.66 5.61
N ASP A 107 -5.33 -21.88 6.03
CA ASP A 107 -4.53 -22.61 7.02
C ASP A 107 -3.07 -22.72 6.60
N LYS A 108 -2.78 -22.79 5.29
CA LYS A 108 -1.40 -22.84 4.77
C LYS A 108 -0.58 -21.57 5.01
N ILE A 109 -1.19 -20.41 5.25
CA ILE A 109 -0.49 -19.13 5.27
C ILE A 109 -0.27 -18.67 6.71
N ILE A 110 0.95 -18.25 7.01
CA ILE A 110 1.30 -17.52 8.23
C ILE A 110 1.66 -16.11 7.81
N TYR A 111 0.83 -15.14 8.21
CA TYR A 111 1.17 -13.73 8.06
C TYR A 111 1.98 -13.29 9.28
N VAL A 112 3.14 -12.69 9.03
CA VAL A 112 4.03 -12.08 10.02
C VAL A 112 4.11 -10.59 9.69
N PRO A 113 3.32 -9.71 10.32
CA PRO A 113 3.17 -8.31 9.91
C PRO A 113 4.45 -7.45 10.01
N LEU A 114 5.42 -7.86 10.83
CA LEU A 114 6.67 -7.15 11.11
C LEU A 114 6.43 -5.70 11.53
N PHE A 115 6.02 -5.53 12.78
CA PHE A 115 5.76 -4.19 13.33
C PHE A 115 7.03 -3.37 13.53
N SER A 116 6.91 -2.07 13.33
CA SER A 116 7.98 -1.10 13.53
C SER A 116 8.20 -0.83 15.02
N ASN A 117 9.46 -0.69 15.42
CA ASN A 117 9.88 -0.28 16.76
C ASN A 117 10.06 1.25 16.91
N VAL A 118 9.76 2.02 15.86
CA VAL A 118 9.92 3.48 15.88
C VAL A 118 8.89 4.13 16.80
N ASP A 119 9.37 5.03 17.67
CA ASP A 119 8.52 5.85 18.54
C ASP A 119 7.75 6.91 17.71
N VAL A 120 6.43 6.85 17.79
CA VAL A 120 5.50 7.68 17.00
C VAL A 120 5.07 8.96 17.71
N PHE A 121 5.09 8.97 19.05
CA PHE A 121 4.50 10.04 19.86
C PHE A 121 5.17 11.42 19.65
N PRO A 122 6.48 11.55 19.46
CA PRO A 122 7.09 12.85 19.17
C PRO A 122 6.53 13.52 17.90
N MET A 123 6.17 12.73 16.88
CA MET A 123 5.56 13.29 15.66
C MET A 123 4.09 13.62 15.86
N MET A 124 3.37 12.84 16.67
CA MET A 124 2.00 13.16 17.04
C MET A 124 1.91 14.45 17.85
N GLU A 125 2.83 14.65 18.81
CA GLU A 125 2.95 15.90 19.58
C GLU A 125 3.09 17.11 18.65
N ARG A 126 4.07 17.06 17.75
CA ARG A 126 4.25 18.12 16.75
C ARG A 126 3.02 18.29 15.85
N ALA A 127 2.36 17.21 15.45
CA ALA A 127 1.14 17.30 14.64
C ALA A 127 0.03 18.05 15.38
N THR A 128 -0.19 17.75 16.67
CA THR A 128 -1.18 18.43 17.51
C THR A 128 -0.85 19.90 17.79
N GLU A 129 0.44 20.26 17.86
CA GLU A 129 0.87 21.63 18.14
C GLU A 129 0.92 22.51 16.88
N GLU A 130 1.32 21.93 15.73
CA GLU A 130 1.67 22.71 14.54
C GLU A 130 0.64 22.63 13.41
N LYS A 131 -0.16 21.54 13.32
CA LYS A 131 -0.93 21.23 12.10
C LYS A 131 -2.39 20.85 12.31
N LEU A 132 -2.76 20.16 13.39
CA LEU A 132 -4.15 19.91 13.73
C LEU A 132 -4.76 21.18 14.34
N ALA A 133 -6.07 21.38 14.16
CA ALA A 133 -6.77 22.38 14.95
C ALA A 133 -6.84 21.89 16.40
N SER A 134 -6.81 22.82 17.35
CA SER A 134 -6.87 22.44 18.76
C SER A 134 -8.24 21.86 19.11
N PRO A 135 -8.36 21.02 20.16
CA PRO A 135 -9.65 20.46 20.56
C PRO A 135 -10.70 21.50 20.96
N ASP A 136 -10.28 22.70 21.37
CA ASP A 136 -11.18 23.83 21.65
C ASP A 136 -11.79 24.43 20.36
N GLU A 137 -11.11 24.29 19.23
CA GLU A 137 -11.56 24.77 17.92
C GLU A 137 -12.32 23.70 17.13
N ASP A 138 -11.77 22.48 17.10
CA ASP A 138 -12.34 21.32 16.43
C ASP A 138 -11.80 20.05 17.13
N PRO A 139 -12.63 19.37 17.95
CA PRO A 139 -12.21 18.19 18.71
C PRO A 139 -12.13 16.93 17.85
N ASP A 140 -12.77 16.90 16.69
CA ASP A 140 -12.94 15.68 15.90
C ASP A 140 -11.69 15.39 15.04
N VAL A 141 -11.07 14.23 15.27
CA VAL A 141 -9.90 13.81 14.49
C VAL A 141 -10.01 12.36 14.05
N GLY A 142 -9.90 12.10 12.75
CA GLY A 142 -9.75 10.74 12.25
C GLY A 142 -8.30 10.26 12.39
N LEU A 143 -8.09 9.04 12.90
CA LEU A 143 -6.75 8.47 13.05
C LEU A 143 -6.56 7.29 12.09
N VAL A 144 -5.51 7.36 11.26
CA VAL A 144 -5.17 6.28 10.33
C VAL A 144 -3.66 5.99 10.31
N THR A 145 -3.31 4.74 9.98
CA THR A 145 -1.92 4.31 9.79
C THR A 145 -1.82 3.10 8.86
N THR A 146 -0.60 2.59 8.64
CA THR A 146 -0.33 1.38 7.86
C THR A 146 -0.04 0.20 8.78
N ALA A 147 -0.03 -1.02 8.23
CA ALA A 147 0.17 -2.26 8.98
C ALA A 147 1.38 -2.22 9.95
N GLN A 148 2.47 -1.56 9.57
CA GLN A 148 3.71 -1.51 10.35
C GLN A 148 3.59 -0.81 11.70
N HIS A 149 2.60 0.06 11.91
CA HIS A 149 2.42 0.79 13.16
C HIS A 149 1.17 0.36 13.93
N MET A 150 0.49 -0.72 13.49
CA MET A 150 -0.74 -1.18 14.12
C MET A 150 -0.54 -1.67 15.57
N ASN A 151 0.65 -2.15 15.90
CA ASN A 151 1.03 -2.47 17.28
C ASN A 151 0.97 -1.27 18.25
N LYS A 152 0.94 -0.04 17.72
CA LYS A 152 0.86 1.20 18.50
C LYS A 152 -0.48 1.93 18.33
N PHE A 153 -1.40 1.41 17.53
CA PHE A 153 -2.61 2.15 17.15
C PHE A 153 -3.49 2.53 18.35
N ASP A 154 -3.76 1.59 19.24
CA ASP A 154 -4.56 1.87 20.43
C ASP A 154 -3.87 2.87 21.38
N GLU A 155 -2.54 2.78 21.52
CA GLU A 155 -1.78 3.75 22.30
C GLU A 155 -1.83 5.15 21.66
N MET A 156 -1.74 5.25 20.33
CA MET A 156 -1.89 6.50 19.59
C MET A 156 -3.28 7.12 19.81
N ARG A 157 -4.32 6.31 19.73
CA ARG A 157 -5.70 6.74 19.97
C ARG A 157 -5.86 7.30 21.39
N SER A 158 -5.50 6.52 22.41
CA SER A 158 -5.63 6.96 23.81
C SER A 158 -4.80 8.22 24.09
N TRP A 159 -3.61 8.34 23.49
CA TRP A 159 -2.77 9.52 23.63
C TRP A 159 -3.42 10.82 23.12
N LEU A 160 -4.20 10.74 22.03
CA LEU A 160 -4.99 11.86 21.49
C LEU A 160 -6.22 12.15 22.37
N GLU A 161 -6.94 11.11 22.81
CA GLU A 161 -8.11 11.23 23.69
C GLU A 161 -7.75 11.90 25.03
N GLU A 162 -6.59 11.57 25.62
CA GLU A 162 -6.06 12.20 26.84
C GLU A 162 -5.77 13.71 26.67
N ARG A 163 -5.63 14.18 25.42
CA ARG A 163 -5.40 15.58 25.06
C ARG A 163 -6.67 16.31 24.65
N GLY A 164 -7.82 15.67 24.75
CA GLY A 164 -9.13 16.28 24.56
C GLY A 164 -9.72 16.11 23.15
N TYR A 165 -9.07 15.36 22.26
CA TYR A 165 -9.65 15.04 20.95
C TYR A 165 -10.71 13.94 21.04
N GLU A 166 -11.74 14.04 20.22
CA GLU A 166 -12.67 12.94 19.89
C GLU A 166 -12.10 12.17 18.70
N VAL A 167 -11.54 10.99 18.96
CA VAL A 167 -10.81 10.23 17.94
C VAL A 167 -11.75 9.27 17.21
N HIS A 168 -11.95 9.55 15.93
CA HIS A 168 -12.79 8.74 15.05
C HIS A 168 -11.99 7.67 14.33
N VAL A 169 -12.39 6.41 14.51
CA VAL A 169 -11.77 5.26 13.86
C VAL A 169 -12.83 4.27 13.42
N ARG A 170 -12.54 3.53 12.36
CA ARG A 170 -13.32 2.37 11.92
C ARG A 170 -12.41 1.39 11.19
N LYS A 171 -12.87 0.15 11.04
CA LYS A 171 -12.18 -0.87 10.25
C LYS A 171 -12.17 -0.58 8.74
N GLY A 172 -13.28 -0.06 8.20
CA GLY A 172 -13.50 0.03 6.76
C GLY A 172 -14.14 -1.27 6.23
N ASP A 173 -13.69 -1.77 5.07
CA ASP A 173 -14.22 -2.99 4.46
C ASP A 173 -13.29 -4.22 4.63
N ASP A 174 -13.71 -5.36 4.06
CA ASP A 174 -13.04 -6.67 4.23
C ASP A 174 -11.60 -6.72 3.69
N ARG A 175 -11.18 -5.75 2.87
CA ARG A 175 -9.80 -5.64 2.40
C ARG A 175 -8.85 -5.14 3.48
N LEU A 176 -9.39 -4.51 4.53
CA LEU A 176 -8.65 -3.95 5.65
C LEU A 176 -8.74 -4.88 6.86
N THR A 177 -7.62 -5.09 7.54
CA THR A 177 -7.54 -6.03 8.67
C THR A 177 -7.88 -5.35 9.99
N HIS A 178 -7.40 -4.11 10.19
CA HIS A 178 -7.47 -3.40 11.47
C HIS A 178 -8.21 -2.07 11.37
N GLU A 179 -8.70 -1.56 12.51
CA GLU A 179 -9.22 -0.19 12.61
C GLU A 179 -8.14 0.83 12.26
N GLY A 180 -8.54 1.88 11.53
CA GLY A 180 -7.63 2.92 11.05
C GLY A 180 -6.59 2.46 10.03
N GLN A 181 -6.65 1.21 9.55
CA GLN A 181 -5.71 0.73 8.54
C GLN A 181 -6.02 1.29 7.16
N VAL A 182 -5.05 1.97 6.56
CA VAL A 182 -5.10 2.36 5.15
C VAL A 182 -4.14 1.52 4.31
N LEU A 183 -4.52 1.32 3.05
CA LEU A 183 -3.72 0.71 2.00
C LEU A 183 -3.59 1.67 0.83
N GLY A 184 -2.63 1.41 -0.06
CA GLY A 184 -2.50 2.22 -1.27
C GLY A 184 -3.63 2.10 -2.29
N CYS A 185 -4.59 1.21 -2.03
CA CYS A 185 -5.74 0.97 -2.87
C CYS A 185 -7.05 1.04 -2.08
N ASN A 186 -7.03 1.33 -0.78
CA ASN A 186 -8.25 1.34 0.03
C ASN A 186 -8.11 2.28 1.22
N TYR A 187 -9.04 3.23 1.31
CA TYR A 187 -9.11 4.27 2.33
C TYR A 187 -10.41 4.22 3.14
N ALA A 188 -11.18 3.12 3.07
CA ALA A 188 -12.49 3.00 3.73
C ALA A 188 -12.43 3.12 5.27
N SER A 189 -11.24 2.96 5.87
CA SER A 189 -11.04 3.24 7.31
C SER A 189 -11.08 4.74 7.64
N ALA A 190 -10.88 5.62 6.64
CA ALA A 190 -10.87 7.08 6.77
C ALA A 190 -12.27 7.72 6.55
N ASP A 191 -13.25 6.91 6.17
CA ASP A 191 -14.68 7.27 6.08
C ASP A 191 -15.30 7.46 7.46
N VAL A 192 -14.83 8.49 8.15
CA VAL A 192 -15.24 8.89 9.50
C VAL A 192 -15.77 10.32 9.51
N ASP A 193 -16.54 10.67 10.54
CA ASP A 193 -17.13 12.01 10.71
C ASP A 193 -16.10 12.96 11.35
N ALA A 194 -15.05 13.28 10.60
CA ALA A 194 -13.99 14.21 11.00
C ALA A 194 -13.40 14.91 9.77
N ASP A 195 -13.27 16.24 9.86
CA ASP A 195 -12.73 17.11 8.82
C ASP A 195 -11.20 17.02 8.73
N GLN A 196 -10.53 16.67 9.83
CA GLN A 196 -9.08 16.48 9.88
C GLN A 196 -8.73 15.02 10.16
N ILE A 197 -7.77 14.51 9.38
CA ILE A 197 -7.24 13.15 9.50
C ILE A 197 -5.77 13.25 9.87
N LEU A 198 -5.38 12.58 10.95
CA LEU A 198 -3.98 12.33 11.29
C LEU A 198 -3.56 10.97 10.72
N TYR A 199 -2.72 11.01 9.68
CA TYR A 199 -1.97 9.84 9.24
C TYR A 199 -0.65 9.78 10.00
N VAL A 200 -0.39 8.67 10.69
CA VAL A 200 0.90 8.41 11.34
C VAL A 200 1.62 7.31 10.59
N GLY A 201 2.77 7.58 9.98
CA GLY A 201 3.53 6.54 9.30
C GLY A 201 4.54 7.05 8.28
N GLY A 202 5.38 6.14 7.80
CA GLY A 202 6.39 6.46 6.81
C GLY A 202 5.83 6.80 5.43
N GLY A 203 6.39 7.83 4.80
CA GLY A 203 6.13 8.18 3.40
C GLY A 203 4.85 8.99 3.17
N LYS A 204 4.77 9.61 1.99
CA LYS A 204 3.66 10.50 1.60
C LYS A 204 2.60 9.80 0.73
N PHE A 205 2.86 8.57 0.28
CA PHE A 205 2.02 7.92 -0.72
C PHE A 205 0.59 7.62 -0.22
N HIS A 206 0.44 6.87 0.87
CA HIS A 206 -0.88 6.53 1.44
C HIS A 206 -1.72 7.77 1.77
N PRO A 207 -1.20 8.79 2.48
CA PRO A 207 -1.99 9.97 2.79
C PRO A 207 -2.29 10.85 1.56
N LEU A 208 -1.47 10.81 0.50
CA LEU A 208 -1.81 11.49 -0.76
C LEU A 208 -3.01 10.84 -1.44
N GLY A 209 -3.05 9.51 -1.55
CA GLY A 209 -4.21 8.83 -2.11
C GLY A 209 -5.46 9.00 -1.24
N LEU A 210 -5.32 9.02 0.09
CA LEU A 210 -6.42 9.35 1.02
C LEU A 210 -6.97 10.75 0.75
N ALA A 211 -6.11 11.75 0.61
CA ALA A 211 -6.53 13.13 0.33
C ALA A 211 -7.14 13.29 -1.08
N MET A 212 -6.92 12.35 -1.99
CA MET A 212 -7.59 12.32 -3.29
C MET A 212 -8.97 11.68 -3.23
N GLU A 213 -9.11 10.62 -2.45
CA GLU A 213 -10.40 9.96 -2.20
C GLU A 213 -11.33 10.86 -1.37
N HIS A 214 -10.76 11.59 -0.41
CA HIS A 214 -11.47 12.50 0.49
C HIS A 214 -10.95 13.94 0.32
N PRO A 215 -11.24 14.61 -0.81
CA PRO A 215 -10.74 15.95 -1.09
C PRO A 215 -11.28 17.02 -0.11
N GLU A 216 -12.36 16.72 0.60
CA GLU A 216 -12.92 17.55 1.67
C GLU A 216 -12.12 17.50 2.97
N LYS A 217 -11.30 16.45 3.18
CA LYS A 217 -10.59 16.24 4.44
C LYS A 217 -9.19 16.85 4.41
N LYS A 218 -8.82 17.47 5.53
CA LYS A 218 -7.44 17.92 5.78
C LYS A 218 -6.60 16.77 6.31
N VAL A 219 -5.73 16.22 5.48
CA VAL A 219 -4.87 15.09 5.86
C VAL A 219 -3.49 15.58 6.34
N VAL A 220 -3.25 15.46 7.64
CA VAL A 220 -1.96 15.73 8.29
C VAL A 220 -1.11 14.47 8.30
N ILE A 221 0.11 14.58 7.79
CA ILE A 221 1.08 13.50 7.66
C ILE A 221 2.13 13.66 8.75
N ALA A 222 2.07 12.80 9.77
CA ALA A 222 3.09 12.66 10.79
C ALA A 222 3.99 11.45 10.45
N ASP A 223 5.18 11.71 9.91
CA ASP A 223 6.13 10.67 9.50
C ASP A 223 7.22 10.48 10.59
N PRO A 224 7.10 9.47 11.46
CA PRO A 224 8.07 9.20 12.52
C PRO A 224 9.37 8.58 12.00
N VAL A 225 9.37 8.07 10.77
CA VAL A 225 10.54 7.41 10.16
C VAL A 225 11.50 8.45 9.58
N ASN A 226 10.95 9.46 8.90
CA ASN A 226 11.72 10.53 8.28
C ASN A 226 11.71 11.83 9.11
N ASN A 227 10.99 11.84 10.23
CA ASN A 227 10.80 13.01 11.08
C ASN A 227 10.28 14.22 10.28
N ALA A 228 9.24 13.98 9.49
CA ALA A 228 8.61 14.96 8.63
C ALA A 228 7.15 15.18 9.04
N LEU A 229 6.71 16.44 9.00
CA LEU A 229 5.34 16.83 9.29
C LEU A 229 4.83 17.72 8.17
N THR A 230 3.89 17.20 7.38
CA THR A 230 3.36 17.87 6.18
C THR A 230 1.84 17.74 6.09
N ILE A 231 1.20 18.53 5.24
CA ILE A 231 -0.20 18.32 4.84
C ILE A 231 -0.17 17.67 3.45
N ALA A 232 -1.06 16.73 3.19
CA ALA A 232 -1.18 16.12 1.86
C ALA A 232 -1.58 17.18 0.83
N ASP A 233 -0.78 17.32 -0.23
CA ASP A 233 -1.05 18.23 -1.35
C ASP A 233 -1.20 17.41 -2.62
N THR A 234 -2.42 17.37 -3.15
CA THR A 234 -2.79 16.58 -4.32
C THR A 234 -2.63 17.35 -5.63
N GLU A 235 -2.30 18.65 -5.61
CA GLU A 235 -2.36 19.51 -6.80
C GLU A 235 -1.44 19.00 -7.92
N GLN A 236 -0.18 18.71 -7.59
CA GLN A 236 0.79 18.20 -8.56
C GLN A 236 0.33 16.88 -9.17
N PHE A 237 -0.21 15.99 -8.32
CA PHE A 237 -0.67 14.68 -8.74
C PHE A 237 -1.89 14.81 -9.66
N MET A 238 -2.90 15.59 -9.28
CA MET A 238 -4.10 15.81 -10.09
C MET A 238 -3.73 16.39 -11.46
N LYS A 239 -2.79 17.34 -11.53
CA LYS A 239 -2.27 17.86 -12.80
C LYS A 239 -1.66 16.76 -13.68
N GLN A 240 -0.92 15.81 -13.09
CA GLN A 240 -0.35 14.68 -13.82
C GLN A 240 -1.43 13.73 -14.34
N ARG A 241 -2.47 13.48 -13.54
CA ARG A 241 -3.61 12.64 -13.96
C ARG A 241 -4.40 13.28 -15.10
N TYR A 242 -4.78 14.55 -14.96
CA TYR A 242 -5.43 15.31 -16.04
C TYR A 242 -4.61 15.33 -17.33
N ALA A 243 -3.29 15.53 -17.22
CA ALA A 243 -2.41 15.48 -18.40
C ALA A 243 -2.36 14.09 -19.04
N SER A 244 -2.45 13.02 -18.25
CA SER A 244 -2.45 11.63 -18.74
C SER A 244 -3.76 11.30 -19.44
N VAL A 245 -4.90 11.66 -18.84
CA VAL A 245 -6.23 11.54 -19.46
C VAL A 245 -6.29 12.30 -20.77
N HIS A 246 -5.87 13.57 -20.78
CA HIS A 246 -5.91 14.39 -21.98
C HIS A 246 -5.05 13.83 -23.13
N LYS A 247 -3.86 13.30 -22.82
CA LYS A 247 -3.01 12.62 -23.83
C LYS A 247 -3.65 11.36 -24.41
N ALA A 248 -4.55 10.71 -23.67
CA ALA A 248 -5.18 9.47 -24.06
C ALA A 248 -6.51 9.68 -24.81
N MET A 249 -7.08 10.90 -24.78
CA MET A 249 -8.32 11.23 -25.50
C MET A 249 -8.23 11.02 -27.02
N ASP A 250 -7.03 11.10 -27.60
CA ASP A 250 -6.78 10.87 -29.03
C ASP A 250 -6.31 9.42 -29.34
N ALA A 251 -6.38 8.50 -28.38
CA ALA A 251 -5.93 7.12 -28.57
C ALA A 251 -6.88 6.34 -29.49
N GLU A 252 -6.34 5.66 -30.50
CA GLU A 252 -7.11 4.81 -31.43
C GLU A 252 -7.02 3.33 -31.09
N GLN A 253 -6.07 2.92 -30.25
CA GLN A 253 -5.90 1.54 -29.78
C GLN A 253 -5.54 1.50 -28.30
N TRP A 254 -6.30 0.70 -27.55
CA TRP A 254 -6.17 0.58 -26.10
C TRP A 254 -5.68 -0.80 -25.68
N GLY A 255 -4.66 -0.84 -24.82
CA GLY A 255 -4.28 -2.06 -24.10
C GLY A 255 -4.95 -2.12 -22.73
N VAL A 256 -5.88 -3.05 -22.53
CA VAL A 256 -6.56 -3.25 -21.24
C VAL A 256 -5.79 -4.31 -20.44
N ILE A 257 -5.15 -3.90 -19.36
CA ILE A 257 -4.25 -4.73 -18.57
C ILE A 257 -5.03 -5.42 -17.46
N PHE A 258 -5.10 -6.75 -17.52
CA PHE A 258 -5.53 -7.60 -16.42
C PHE A 258 -4.31 -8.13 -15.66
N CYS A 259 -4.14 -7.67 -14.43
CA CYS A 259 -3.09 -8.16 -13.52
C CYS A 259 -3.47 -9.53 -12.95
N THR A 260 -2.63 -10.54 -13.18
CA THR A 260 -2.88 -11.93 -12.73
C THR A 260 -2.54 -12.17 -11.26
N LYS A 261 -2.00 -11.17 -10.56
CA LYS A 261 -1.78 -11.23 -9.12
C LYS A 261 -3.10 -11.44 -8.41
N ILE A 262 -3.07 -12.43 -7.51
CA ILE A 262 -4.21 -13.00 -6.82
C ILE A 262 -5.16 -11.93 -6.24
N GLY A 263 -4.63 -10.83 -5.69
CA GLY A 263 -5.44 -9.77 -5.10
C GLY A 263 -5.53 -8.46 -5.87
N GLN A 264 -5.12 -8.44 -7.14
CA GLN A 264 -5.14 -7.24 -7.97
C GLN A 264 -6.01 -7.40 -9.22
N GLY A 265 -6.30 -8.63 -9.66
CA GLY A 265 -7.06 -8.86 -10.89
C GLY A 265 -8.54 -8.47 -10.78
N ARG A 266 -8.98 -7.48 -11.58
CA ARG A 266 -10.39 -7.16 -11.81
C ARG A 266 -10.82 -7.68 -13.18
N TRP A 267 -11.12 -8.98 -13.26
CA TRP A 267 -11.41 -9.67 -14.53
C TRP A 267 -12.66 -9.12 -15.20
N GLU A 268 -13.74 -8.97 -14.44
CA GLU A 268 -15.03 -8.49 -14.92
C GLU A 268 -14.92 -7.08 -15.50
N LYS A 269 -14.20 -6.17 -14.82
CA LYS A 269 -13.96 -4.81 -15.31
C LYS A 269 -13.11 -4.81 -16.59
N ALA A 270 -12.11 -5.69 -16.70
CA ALA A 270 -11.31 -5.80 -17.91
C ALA A 270 -12.13 -6.34 -19.10
N GLN A 271 -13.00 -7.33 -18.87
CA GLN A 271 -13.92 -7.85 -19.88
C GLN A 271 -14.93 -6.78 -20.31
N GLU A 272 -15.55 -6.08 -19.34
CA GLU A 272 -16.50 -5.00 -19.60
C GLU A 272 -15.94 -3.94 -20.56
N ILE A 273 -14.68 -3.51 -20.35
CA ILE A 273 -14.05 -2.53 -21.23
C ILE A 273 -13.86 -3.11 -22.65
N VAL A 274 -13.37 -4.33 -22.77
CA VAL A 274 -13.05 -4.96 -24.07
C VAL A 274 -14.31 -5.32 -24.86
N GLU A 275 -15.39 -5.77 -24.20
CA GLU A 275 -16.63 -6.15 -24.86
C GLU A 275 -17.41 -4.95 -25.41
N ASN A 276 -17.23 -3.77 -24.81
CA ASN A 276 -17.93 -2.55 -25.21
C ASN A 276 -17.13 -1.68 -26.20
N ASN A 277 -15.88 -2.03 -26.50
CA ASN A 277 -14.97 -1.20 -27.30
C ASN A 277 -14.15 -2.03 -28.30
N ASP A 278 -14.41 -1.86 -29.60
CA ASP A 278 -13.77 -2.64 -30.68
C ASP A 278 -12.25 -2.40 -30.81
N ASP A 279 -11.75 -1.31 -30.25
CA ASP A 279 -10.35 -0.88 -30.26
C ASP A 279 -9.59 -1.19 -28.95
N ALA A 280 -10.25 -1.88 -28.01
CA ALA A 280 -9.66 -2.32 -26.76
C ALA A 280 -9.22 -3.79 -26.81
N TYR A 281 -7.96 -4.04 -26.44
CA TYR A 281 -7.35 -5.37 -26.49
C TYR A 281 -6.92 -5.81 -25.09
N LEU A 282 -7.40 -6.97 -24.65
CA LEU A 282 -7.02 -7.54 -23.36
C LEU A 282 -5.56 -8.02 -23.35
N ILE A 283 -4.81 -7.58 -22.35
CA ILE A 283 -3.43 -7.98 -22.08
C ILE A 283 -3.37 -8.54 -20.66
N THR A 284 -3.03 -9.82 -20.52
CA THR A 284 -2.87 -10.46 -19.22
C THR A 284 -1.39 -10.50 -18.82
N MET A 285 -1.05 -10.08 -17.61
CA MET A 285 0.31 -10.19 -17.09
C MET A 285 0.36 -10.22 -15.56
N ASP A 286 1.44 -10.76 -15.00
CA ASP A 286 1.69 -10.75 -13.55
C ASP A 286 2.36 -9.43 -13.12
N GLU A 287 3.50 -9.11 -13.73
CA GLU A 287 4.24 -7.88 -13.48
C GLU A 287 3.94 -6.84 -14.55
N VAL A 288 3.42 -5.68 -14.14
CA VAL A 288 3.12 -4.55 -15.04
C VAL A 288 4.25 -3.54 -14.95
N THR A 289 5.13 -3.54 -15.95
CA THR A 289 6.31 -2.65 -15.99
C THR A 289 6.46 -1.97 -17.36
N PRO A 290 7.14 -0.81 -17.44
CA PRO A 290 7.31 -0.09 -18.70
C PRO A 290 7.97 -0.93 -19.81
N ASP A 291 8.97 -1.76 -19.48
CA ASP A 291 9.67 -2.60 -20.45
C ASP A 291 8.78 -3.71 -21.03
N ARG A 292 7.91 -4.31 -20.21
CA ARG A 292 6.95 -5.33 -20.65
C ARG A 292 5.87 -4.77 -21.56
N LEU A 293 5.45 -3.52 -21.33
CA LEU A 293 4.43 -2.87 -22.17
C LEU A 293 4.99 -2.26 -23.45
N THR A 294 6.28 -1.95 -23.51
CA THR A 294 6.89 -1.19 -24.62
C THR A 294 6.63 -1.80 -26.00
N ASN A 295 6.56 -3.13 -26.11
CA ASN A 295 6.46 -3.82 -27.40
C ASN A 295 5.01 -4.04 -27.90
N PHE A 296 3.97 -3.75 -27.09
CA PHE A 296 2.59 -3.93 -27.54
C PHE A 296 2.14 -2.84 -28.52
N GLY A 297 2.79 -1.67 -28.52
CA GLY A 297 2.56 -0.63 -29.51
C GLY A 297 1.22 0.12 -29.39
N MET A 298 0.45 -0.08 -28.32
CA MET A 298 -0.82 0.61 -28.10
C MET A 298 -0.63 2.12 -27.87
N ASP A 299 -1.68 2.90 -28.13
CA ASP A 299 -1.67 4.35 -27.94
C ASP A 299 -1.83 4.74 -26.48
N ALA A 300 -2.66 3.99 -25.75
CA ALA A 300 -2.88 4.15 -24.33
C ALA A 300 -3.15 2.79 -23.66
N TYR A 301 -3.03 2.75 -22.33
CA TYR A 301 -3.30 1.56 -21.55
C TYR A 301 -4.30 1.86 -20.43
N VAL A 302 -5.17 0.89 -20.16
CA VAL A 302 -6.06 0.90 -18.98
C VAL A 302 -5.59 -0.17 -18.03
N ASN A 303 -5.22 0.21 -16.82
CA ASN A 303 -4.78 -0.71 -15.78
C ASN A 303 -5.98 -1.10 -14.90
N THR A 304 -6.41 -2.36 -14.98
CA THR A 304 -7.44 -2.91 -14.07
C THR A 304 -6.81 -3.65 -12.87
N GLY A 305 -5.48 -3.55 -12.70
CA GLY A 305 -4.72 -4.07 -11.57
C GLY A 305 -4.57 -3.06 -10.42
N CYS A 306 -3.42 -3.11 -9.73
CA CYS A 306 -3.11 -2.20 -8.63
C CYS A 306 -3.13 -0.73 -9.09
N PRO A 307 -3.91 0.16 -8.42
CA PRO A 307 -4.05 1.56 -8.83
C PRO A 307 -2.73 2.33 -8.74
N ARG A 308 -1.82 1.89 -7.86
CA ARG A 308 -0.50 2.49 -7.68
C ARG A 308 0.39 2.45 -8.91
N ILE A 309 0.24 1.41 -9.74
CA ILE A 309 1.01 1.32 -11.00
C ILE A 309 0.64 2.49 -11.90
N THR A 310 -0.65 2.83 -11.95
CA THR A 310 -1.14 3.94 -12.75
C THR A 310 -0.64 5.27 -12.20
N THR A 311 -0.65 5.43 -10.88
CA THR A 311 -0.45 6.71 -10.23
C THR A 311 1.01 7.00 -9.91
N ASP A 312 1.70 6.08 -9.23
CA ASP A 312 3.09 6.23 -8.79
C ASP A 312 4.06 5.94 -9.94
N ASP A 313 3.84 4.84 -10.67
CA ASP A 313 4.72 4.41 -11.76
C ASP A 313 4.31 5.00 -13.11
N GLY A 314 3.09 5.56 -13.23
CA GLY A 314 2.54 6.20 -14.42
C GLY A 314 3.53 7.09 -15.17
N PRO A 315 4.24 8.03 -14.51
CA PRO A 315 5.23 8.89 -15.14
C PRO A 315 6.42 8.15 -15.81
N GLN A 316 6.66 6.88 -15.47
CA GLN A 316 7.71 6.05 -16.06
C GLN A 316 7.27 5.39 -17.37
N PHE A 317 5.96 5.29 -17.63
CA PHE A 317 5.43 4.74 -18.87
C PHE A 317 5.50 5.77 -20.01
N LYS A 318 5.92 5.31 -21.20
CA LYS A 318 6.03 6.18 -22.39
C LYS A 318 4.67 6.54 -23.01
N LYS A 319 3.69 5.67 -22.81
CA LYS A 319 2.30 5.83 -23.25
C LYS A 319 1.44 6.11 -22.01
N PRO A 320 0.35 6.88 -22.13
CA PRO A 320 -0.53 7.15 -21.02
C PRO A 320 -1.09 5.85 -20.42
N MET A 321 -1.04 5.77 -19.10
CA MET A 321 -1.59 4.70 -18.29
C MET A 321 -2.73 5.29 -17.47
N LEU A 322 -3.94 4.76 -17.63
CA LEU A 322 -5.15 5.23 -16.96
C LEU A 322 -5.72 4.16 -16.02
N THR A 323 -6.46 4.60 -15.01
CA THR A 323 -7.37 3.74 -14.24
C THR A 323 -8.65 3.51 -15.05
N PRO A 324 -9.54 2.57 -14.65
CA PRO A 324 -10.81 2.39 -15.34
C PRO A 324 -11.68 3.66 -15.36
N GLY A 325 -11.78 4.38 -14.24
CA GLY A 325 -12.55 5.64 -14.17
C GLY A 325 -11.96 6.74 -15.05
N GLU A 326 -10.64 6.84 -15.12
CA GLU A 326 -9.96 7.79 -16.01
C GLU A 326 -10.12 7.43 -17.50
N TYR A 327 -10.19 6.14 -17.82
CA TYR A 327 -10.50 5.66 -19.16
C TYR A 327 -11.90 6.09 -19.59
N GLU A 328 -12.92 5.88 -18.73
CA GLU A 328 -14.31 6.32 -18.98
C GLU A 328 -14.37 7.85 -19.23
N ILE A 329 -13.53 8.64 -18.55
CA ILE A 329 -13.39 10.08 -18.83
C ILE A 329 -12.74 10.32 -20.20
N ALA A 330 -11.66 9.61 -20.52
CA ALA A 330 -10.90 9.80 -21.75
C ALA A 330 -11.75 9.51 -23.01
N ILE A 331 -12.63 8.50 -22.95
CA ILE A 331 -13.54 8.15 -24.06
C ILE A 331 -14.85 8.96 -24.05
N GLY A 332 -15.06 9.84 -23.06
CA GLY A 332 -16.20 10.75 -22.98
C GLY A 332 -17.47 10.16 -22.36
N GLU A 333 -17.40 9.02 -21.68
CA GLU A 333 -18.52 8.45 -20.92
C GLU A 333 -18.74 9.15 -19.58
N LYS A 334 -17.67 9.74 -19.02
CA LYS A 334 -17.69 10.54 -17.79
C LYS A 334 -17.13 11.95 -18.00
N PRO A 335 -17.61 12.96 -17.26
CA PRO A 335 -17.07 14.31 -17.35
C PRO A 335 -15.71 14.41 -16.64
N LEU A 336 -14.87 15.34 -17.10
CA LEU A 336 -13.49 15.48 -16.61
C LEU A 336 -13.40 15.79 -15.10
N ASP A 337 -14.37 16.49 -14.55
CA ASP A 337 -14.45 16.86 -13.13
C ASP A 337 -14.88 15.71 -12.21
N SER A 338 -15.20 14.54 -12.77
CA SER A 338 -15.46 13.31 -12.01
C SER A 338 -14.21 12.47 -11.72
N LEU A 339 -13.01 13.02 -11.95
CA LEU A 339 -11.76 12.31 -11.67
C LEU A 339 -11.63 12.00 -10.18
N GLU A 340 -11.55 10.71 -9.87
CA GLU A 340 -11.45 10.16 -8.52
C GLU A 340 -10.26 9.18 -8.41
N PHE A 341 -9.86 8.86 -7.17
CA PHE A 341 -8.82 7.85 -6.95
C PHE A 341 -9.39 6.46 -7.21
N ASP A 342 -8.60 5.57 -7.81
CA ASP A 342 -9.04 4.19 -8.06
C ASP A 342 -8.83 3.32 -6.82
N THR A 343 -9.92 2.86 -6.23
CA THR A 343 -9.93 2.07 -5.00
C THR A 343 -10.37 0.62 -5.24
N PHE A 344 -9.96 -0.26 -4.34
CA PHE A 344 -10.30 -1.68 -4.29
C PHE A 344 -11.08 -1.92 -3.01
N HIS A 345 -12.28 -2.48 -3.14
CA HIS A 345 -13.10 -2.88 -2.00
C HIS A 345 -13.22 -4.40 -1.94
N GLY A 346 -13.22 -4.94 -0.73
CA GLY A 346 -13.33 -6.38 -0.49
C GLY A 346 -12.08 -7.19 -0.88
N THR A 347 -12.24 -8.51 -0.74
CA THR A 347 -11.22 -9.53 -1.04
C THR A 347 -11.67 -10.40 -2.21
N TRP A 348 -10.82 -11.34 -2.62
CA TRP A 348 -10.94 -12.13 -3.85
C TRP A 348 -11.04 -13.64 -3.58
#